data_AF-A0A9E5NH47-F1
#
_entry.id   AF-A0A9E5NH47-F1
#
_cell.length_a   1.000
_cell.length_b   1.000
_cell.length_c   1.000
_cell.angle_alpha   90.00
_cell.angle_beta   90.00
_cell.angle_gamma   90.00
#
_symmetry.space_group_name_H-M   'P 1'
#
loop_
_entity.id
_entity.type
_entity.pdbx_description
1 polymer ?
#
loop_
_entity_poly.entity_id
_entity_poly.type
_entity_poly.pdbx_seq_one_letter_code
_entity_poly.pdbx_strand_id
1 'polypeptide(L)' 'EETELRAYDLSQGVFLADDANYTALLMESWAQGKGFDRGDEIELITVDGFRSFKIVGLL' A
#
# COMPACT_ATOMS: atom_id res chain seq x y z
N GLU A 1 -29.52 -5.92 3.26
CA GLU A 1 -28.42 -5.11 2.70
C GLU A 1 -27.26 -6.07 2.43
N GLU A 2 -27.11 -6.50 1.18
CA GLU A 2 -26.02 -7.40 0.78
C GLU A 2 -24.75 -6.57 0.60
N THR A 3 -23.73 -6.87 1.40
CA THR A 3 -22.42 -6.22 1.30
C THR A 3 -21.71 -6.82 0.09
N GLU A 4 -21.80 -6.14 -1.06
CA GLU A 4 -21.06 -6.51 -2.27
C GLU A 4 -19.56 -6.35 -1.97
N LEU A 5 -18.90 -7.48 -1.72
CA LEU A 5 -17.44 -7.57 -1.60
C LEU A 5 -16.84 -7.22 -2.96
N ARG A 6 -16.33 -5.99 -3.09
CA ARG A 6 -15.53 -5.60 -4.27
C ARG A 6 -14.20 -6.37 -4.24
N ALA A 7 -14.02 -7.26 -5.20
CA ALA A 7 -12.75 -7.91 -5.45
C ALA A 7 -11.80 -6.90 -6.13
N TYR A 8 -10.67 -6.63 -5.50
CA TYR A 8 -9.57 -5.87 -6.08
C TYR A 8 -8.51 -6.88 -6.54
N ASP A 9 -8.33 -7.01 -7.85
CA ASP A 9 -7.23 -7.80 -8.42
C ASP A 9 -5.90 -7.08 -8.16
N LEU A 10 -4.98 -7.74 -7.45
CA LEU A 10 -3.63 -7.25 -7.22
C LEU A 10 -2.86 -7.26 -8.54
N SER A 11 -2.68 -6.09 -9.15
CA SER A 11 -2.00 -5.94 -10.44
C SER A 11 -0.51 -6.32 -10.35
N GLN A 12 0.18 -6.04 -9.23
CA GLN A 12 1.53 -6.52 -8.90
C GLN A 12 1.88 -6.53 -7.40
N GLY A 13 2.46 -7.63 -6.89
CA GLY A 13 3.03 -7.70 -5.54
C GLY A 13 2.96 -9.09 -4.89
N VAL A 14 3.81 -9.34 -3.89
CA VAL A 14 3.60 -10.43 -2.92
C VAL A 14 2.94 -9.78 -1.70
N PHE A 15 1.66 -10.08 -1.46
CA PHE A 15 0.82 -9.35 -0.50
C PHE A 15 1.29 -9.47 0.96
N LEU A 16 2.06 -10.49 1.32
CA LEU A 16 2.53 -10.70 2.70
C LEU A 16 3.89 -11.42 2.64
N ALA A 17 4.99 -10.66 2.74
CA ALA A 17 6.27 -11.25 3.10
C ALA A 17 6.34 -11.27 4.65
N ASP A 18 6.67 -12.43 5.22
CA ASP A 18 6.71 -12.77 6.65
C ASP A 18 7.42 -11.74 7.57
N ASP A 19 8.25 -10.86 7.01
CA ASP A 19 9.05 -9.84 7.71
C ASP A 19 8.46 -8.41 7.71
N ALA A 20 7.32 -8.19 7.05
CA ALA A 20 6.94 -6.84 6.64
C ALA A 20 5.95 -6.18 7.60
N ASN A 21 6.41 -5.79 8.80
CA ASN A 21 5.57 -5.12 9.81
C ASN A 21 4.94 -3.80 9.33
N TYR A 22 5.53 -3.12 8.33
CA TYR A 22 5.06 -1.84 7.80
C TYR A 22 5.06 -1.83 6.27
N THR A 23 4.01 -2.38 5.68
CA THR A 23 3.77 -2.35 4.23
C THR A 23 2.54 -1.53 3.89
N ALA A 24 2.60 -0.84 2.75
CA ALA A 24 1.49 -0.08 2.21
C ALA A 24 1.12 -0.54 0.79
N LEU A 25 -0.19 -0.53 0.51
CA LEU A 25 -0.72 -0.55 -0.84
C LEU A 25 -1.28 0.83 -1.14
N LEU A 26 -0.94 1.36 -2.31
CA LEU A 26 -1.38 2.68 -2.75
C LEU A 26 -2.23 2.56 -4.01
N MET A 27 -3.20 3.46 -4.18
CA MET A 27 -3.89 3.60 -5.47
C MET A 27 -2.89 4.10 -6.52
N GLU A 28 -2.86 3.49 -7.70
CA GLU A 28 -1.93 3.80 -8.78
C GLU A 28 -2.01 5.28 -9.17
N SER A 29 -3.23 5.81 -9.33
CA SER A 29 -3.46 7.21 -9.69
C SER A 29 -2.90 8.19 -8.66
N TRP A 30 -2.95 7.82 -7.38
CA TRP A 30 -2.42 8.63 -6.30
C TRP A 30 -0.89 8.52 -6.22
N ALA A 31 -0.35 7.31 -6.35
CA ALA A 31 1.08 7.04 -6.33
C ALA A 31 1.80 7.75 -7.47
N GLN A 32 1.28 7.65 -8.70
CA GLN A 32 1.83 8.36 -9.86
C GLN A 32 1.77 9.88 -9.69
N GLY A 33 0.68 10.42 -9.15
CA GLY A 33 0.55 11.86 -8.85
C GLY A 33 1.55 12.37 -7.81
N LYS A 34 2.18 11.46 -7.05
CA LYS A 34 3.19 11.77 -6.03
C LYS A 34 4.60 11.30 -6.40
N GLY A 35 4.75 10.63 -7.54
CA GLY A 35 6.03 10.08 -7.99
C GLY A 35 6.50 8.89 -7.14
N PHE A 36 5.57 8.10 -6.62
CA PHE A 36 5.88 6.88 -5.89
C PHE A 36 5.73 5.65 -6.79
N ASP A 37 6.69 4.75 -6.69
CA ASP A 37 6.72 3.45 -7.35
C ASP A 37 6.71 2.30 -6.34
N ARG A 38 6.48 1.08 -6.84
CA ARG A 38 6.60 -0.13 -6.02
C ARG A 38 8.05 -0.29 -5.54
N GLY A 39 8.20 -0.49 -4.24
CA GLY A 39 9.50 -0.64 -3.58
C GLY A 39 9.94 0.61 -2.84
N ASP A 40 9.34 1.76 -3.13
CA ASP A 40 9.61 3.02 -2.43
C ASP A 40 9.07 3.00 -0.99
N GLU A 41 9.54 3.95 -0.20
CA GLU A 41 9.08 4.16 1.17
C GLU A 41 8.22 5.42 1.27
N ILE A 42 7.13 5.31 2.02
CA ILE A 42 6.24 6.42 2.34
C ILE A 42 6.19 6.63 3.85
N GLU A 43 6.32 7.88 4.29
CA GLU A 43 6.14 8.24 5.70
C GLU A 43 4.67 8.59 5.96
N LEU A 44 4.06 7.88 6.91
CA LEU A 44 2.66 8.07 7.32
C LEU A 44 2.61 8.49 8.80
N ILE A 45 1.65 9.35 9.13
CA ILE A 45 1.36 9.72 10.51
C ILE A 45 0.49 8.62 11.11
N THR A 46 0.97 8.00 12.18
CA THR A 46 0.26 7.00 12.99
C THR A 46 0.00 7.55 14.39
N VAL A 47 -0.71 6.78 15.21
CA VAL A 47 -0.93 7.11 16.64
C VAL A 47 0.37 7.21 17.44
N ASP A 48 1.43 6.53 17.00
CA ASP A 48 2.75 6.53 17.64
C ASP A 48 3.71 7.58 17.04
N GLY A 49 3.23 8.41 16.10
CA GLY A 49 4.03 9.38 15.36
C GLY A 49 4.28 8.98 13.91
N PHE A 50 5.29 9.58 13.29
CA PHE A 50 5.67 9.29 11.92
C PHE A 50 6.29 7.90 11.81
N ARG A 51 5.86 7.14 10.81
CA ARG A 51 6.39 5.80 10.53
C ARG A 51 6.51 5.57 9.02
N SER A 52 7.62 4.97 8.62
CA SER A 52 7.88 4.60 7.23
C SER A 52 7.26 3.25 6.88
N PHE A 53 6.65 3.18 5.71
CA PHE A 53 6.03 1.99 5.15
C PHE A 53 6.63 1.72 3.78
N LYS A 54 6.95 0.45 3.50
CA LYS A 54 7.38 0.05 2.16
C LYS A 54 6.17 -0.18 1.27
N ILE A 55 6.15 0.43 0.10
CA ILE A 55 5.10 0.25 -0.91
C ILE A 55 5.33 -1.10 -1.58
N VAL A 56 4.47 -2.07 -1.29
CA VAL A 56 4.62 -3.44 -1.80
C VAL A 56 3.80 -3.71 -3.06
N GLY A 57 2.83 -2.85 -3.35
CA GLY A 57 1.97 -2.94 -4.52
C GLY A 57 1.17 -1.66 -4.76
N LEU A 58 0.72 -1.53 -5.99
CA LEU A 58 -0.17 -0.46 -6.44
C LEU A 58 -1.49 -1.10 -6.88
N LEU A 59 -2.61 -0.47 -6.51
CA LEU A 59 -3.98 -0.86 -6.84
C LEU A 59 -4.54 -0.02 -7.99
#